data_AF-A0A2W5CUI9-F1
#
_entry.id   AF-A0A2W5CUI9-F1
#
_cell.length_a   1.000
_cell.length_b   1.000
_cell.length_c   1.000
_cell.angle_alpha   90.00
_cell.angle_beta   90.00
_cell.angle_gamma   90.00
#
_symmetry.space_group_name_H-M   'P 1'
#
loop_
_entity.id
_entity.type
_entity.pdbx_description
1 polymer ?
#
loop_
_entity_poly.entity_id
_entity_poly.type
_entity_poly.pdbx_seq_one_letter_code
_entity_poly.pdbx_strand_id
1 'polypeptide(L)'
;MANPFSKGWKYVMASFDQKIDENADPKVQIQQAVDAAKEQHRQISEHAAEIIGRKTQLEMQLNRLVNSQKDYQDQTRRALEMADAAEDPQEASEYNKAAEVVASQLVAVENELEGVKSQYQAASQAAEQAKAQQQQSEARLKEQLAQVDQLRAQADQAAMQEKNAEAMDSMNELKPDDSTPTMDSVRAKIEKRYADALGAQELNQASGGDRIQEIAAAGHDMRATSRLDEIRAEMAGEAKNKELEAGEDDK
;
A
#
# COMPACT_ATOMS: atom_id res chain seq x y z
N MET A 1 1.79 -38.92 -31.22
CA MET A 1 1.74 -40.19 -30.45
C MET A 1 1.95 -39.85 -28.98
N ALA A 2 0.94 -40.09 -28.14
CA ALA A 2 0.94 -39.69 -26.74
C ALA A 2 1.72 -40.71 -25.91
N ASN A 3 2.77 -40.24 -25.22
CA ASN A 3 3.61 -41.06 -24.36
C ASN A 3 2.83 -41.54 -23.12
N PRO A 4 2.63 -42.86 -22.91
CA PRO A 4 1.85 -43.37 -21.78
C PRO A 4 2.60 -43.34 -20.44
N PHE A 5 3.90 -43.00 -20.42
CA PHE A 5 4.73 -43.01 -19.22
C PHE A 5 4.70 -41.73 -18.35
N SER A 6 4.15 -40.62 -18.84
CA SER A 6 4.12 -39.35 -18.06
C SER A 6 2.91 -39.20 -17.14
N LYS A 7 1.91 -40.10 -17.24
CA LYS A 7 0.69 -40.08 -16.42
C LYS A 7 0.82 -40.86 -15.11
N GLY A 8 1.71 -41.85 -15.06
CA GLY A 8 1.99 -42.61 -13.83
C GLY A 8 2.73 -41.78 -12.76
N TRP A 9 3.70 -40.97 -13.18
CA TRP A 9 4.47 -40.11 -12.26
C TRP A 9 3.63 -39.01 -11.61
N LYS A 10 2.65 -38.44 -12.33
CA LYS A 10 1.72 -37.46 -11.76
C LYS A 10 0.83 -38.05 -10.67
N TYR A 11 0.43 -39.31 -10.78
CA TYR A 11 -0.34 -39.99 -9.74
C TYR A 11 0.51 -40.40 -8.53
N VAL A 12 1.80 -40.72 -8.74
CA VAL A 12 2.74 -40.97 -7.64
C VAL A 12 3.04 -39.68 -6.87
N MET A 13 3.22 -38.53 -7.54
CA MET A 13 3.38 -37.24 -6.87
C MET A 13 2.09 -36.77 -6.17
N ALA A 14 0.93 -36.89 -6.83
CA ALA A 14 -0.36 -36.50 -6.23
C ALA A 14 -0.75 -37.38 -5.03
N SER A 15 -0.42 -38.67 -5.04
CA SER A 15 -0.66 -39.55 -3.89
C SER A 15 0.37 -39.38 -2.75
N PHE A 16 1.50 -38.70 -3.03
CA PHE A 16 2.45 -38.25 -2.01
C PHE A 16 1.98 -36.93 -1.38
N ASP A 17 1.56 -35.94 -2.18
CA ASP A 17 1.01 -34.66 -1.70
C ASP A 17 -0.28 -34.87 -0.88
N GLN A 18 -1.19 -35.72 -1.35
CA GLN A 18 -2.49 -35.93 -0.70
C GLN A 18 -2.44 -36.80 0.57
N LYS A 19 -1.32 -37.46 0.86
CA LYS A 19 -1.10 -38.18 2.13
C LYS A 19 -0.26 -37.39 3.15
N ILE A 20 0.39 -36.31 2.73
CA ILE A 20 1.14 -35.44 3.64
C ILE A 20 0.19 -34.47 4.36
N ASP A 21 -0.94 -34.11 3.75
CA ASP A 21 -1.84 -33.08 4.28
C ASP A 21 -2.81 -33.59 5.37
N GLU A 22 -3.23 -34.86 5.33
CA GLU A 22 -4.20 -35.42 6.31
C GLU A 22 -3.57 -35.82 7.67
N ASN A 23 -2.25 -35.80 7.79
CA ASN A 23 -1.51 -36.16 9.00
C ASN A 23 -0.21 -35.34 9.14
N ALA A 24 -0.24 -34.08 8.71
CA ALA A 24 0.91 -33.20 8.82
C ALA A 24 1.32 -33.06 10.29
N ASP A 25 2.57 -33.43 10.61
CA ASP A 25 3.18 -33.20 11.93
C ASP A 25 2.80 -31.80 12.42
N PRO A 26 2.26 -31.64 13.65
CA PRO A 26 1.90 -30.34 14.20
C PRO A 26 2.97 -29.26 13.99
N LYS A 27 4.26 -29.64 13.95
CA LYS A 27 5.37 -28.72 13.66
C LYS A 27 5.34 -28.13 12.25
N VAL A 28 4.93 -28.91 11.25
CA VAL A 28 4.79 -28.45 9.86
C VAL A 28 3.66 -27.43 9.75
N GLN A 29 2.51 -27.71 10.37
CA GLN A 29 1.38 -26.78 10.40
C GLN A 29 1.74 -25.47 11.11
N ILE A 30 2.45 -25.57 12.24
CA ILE A 30 2.97 -24.40 12.95
C ILE A 30 3.93 -23.59 12.06
N GLN A 31 4.83 -24.24 11.33
CA GLN A 31 5.75 -23.55 10.42
C GLN A 31 5.00 -22.87 9.26
N GLN A 32 4.03 -23.53 8.64
CA GLN A 32 3.19 -22.93 7.61
C GLN A 32 2.43 -21.70 8.12
N ALA A 33 1.89 -21.76 9.34
CA ALA A 33 1.22 -20.63 9.98
C ALA A 33 2.19 -19.44 10.21
N VAL A 34 3.43 -19.71 10.63
CA VAL A 34 4.47 -18.68 10.76
C VAL A 34 4.78 -18.03 9.42
N ASP A 35 4.96 -18.83 8.37
CA ASP A 35 5.32 -18.32 7.06
C ASP A 35 4.19 -17.48 6.46
N ALA A 36 2.93 -17.92 6.62
CA ALA A 36 1.75 -17.15 6.24
C ALA A 36 1.64 -15.81 7.00
N ALA A 37 1.89 -15.82 8.32
CA ALA A 37 1.87 -14.61 9.14
C ALA A 37 2.97 -13.60 8.72
N LYS A 38 4.18 -14.09 8.47
CA LYS A 38 5.30 -13.27 7.98
C LYS A 38 4.99 -12.69 6.60
N GLU A 39 4.43 -13.50 5.70
CA GLU A 39 4.04 -13.06 4.37
C GLU A 39 2.95 -11.98 4.42
N GLN A 40 1.93 -12.16 5.26
CA GLN A 40 0.91 -11.14 5.47
C GLN A 40 1.51 -9.83 5.99
N HIS A 41 2.42 -9.90 6.97
CA HIS A 41 3.11 -8.71 7.48
C HIS A 41 3.96 -8.03 6.41
N ARG A 42 4.65 -8.81 5.57
CA ARG A 42 5.44 -8.30 4.46
C ARG A 42 4.56 -7.54 3.46
N GLN A 43 3.43 -8.11 3.04
CA GLN A 43 2.50 -7.47 2.12
C GLN A 43 1.93 -6.15 2.70
N ILE A 44 1.54 -6.13 3.98
CA ILE A 44 1.07 -4.91 4.65
C ILE A 44 2.19 -3.85 4.68
N SER A 45 3.42 -4.26 4.96
CA SER A 45 4.57 -3.35 5.02
C SER A 45 4.95 -2.80 3.65
N GLU A 46 4.91 -3.63 2.60
CA GLU A 46 5.12 -3.23 1.21
C GLU A 46 4.07 -2.20 0.77
N HIS A 47 2.79 -2.48 1.02
CA HIS A 47 1.71 -1.54 0.71
C HIS A 47 1.84 -0.22 1.48
N ALA A 48 2.22 -0.28 2.76
CA ALA A 48 2.47 0.93 3.55
C ALA A 48 3.63 1.75 2.98
N ALA A 49 4.71 1.09 2.53
CA ALA A 49 5.85 1.75 1.91
C ALA A 49 5.46 2.46 0.60
N GLU A 50 4.63 1.84 -0.24
CA GLU A 50 4.11 2.46 -1.47
C GLU A 50 3.31 3.74 -1.18
N ILE A 51 2.39 3.69 -0.20
CA ILE A 51 1.56 4.84 0.19
C ILE A 51 2.43 5.97 0.76
N ILE A 52 3.37 5.64 1.65
CA ILE A 52 4.30 6.62 2.22
C ILE A 52 5.18 7.21 1.12
N GLY A 53 5.68 6.39 0.20
CA GLY A 53 6.47 6.83 -0.95
C GLY A 53 5.71 7.83 -1.83
N ARG A 54 4.43 7.57 -2.11
CA ARG A 54 3.57 8.50 -2.85
C ARG A 54 3.42 9.84 -2.11
N LYS A 55 3.22 9.83 -0.79
CA LYS A 55 3.19 11.06 0.02
C LYS A 55 4.49 11.86 -0.14
N THR A 56 5.65 11.21 -0.03
CA THR A 56 6.96 11.87 -0.17
C THR A 56 7.18 12.43 -1.58
N GLN A 57 6.72 11.76 -2.63
CA GLN A 57 6.76 12.29 -3.99
C GLN A 57 5.94 13.57 -4.14
N LEU A 58 4.72 13.61 -3.58
CA LEU A 58 3.88 14.79 -3.55
C LEU A 58 4.52 15.93 -2.75
N GLU A 59 5.19 15.62 -1.64
CA GLU A 59 5.95 16.59 -0.85
C GLU A 59 7.06 17.27 -1.67
N MET A 60 7.84 16.47 -2.41
CA MET A 60 8.88 17.00 -3.29
C MET A 60 8.31 17.82 -4.45
N GLN A 61 7.16 17.45 -4.99
CA GLN A 61 6.47 18.26 -6.01
C GLN A 61 5.99 19.59 -5.41
N LEU A 62 5.37 19.55 -4.24
CA LEU A 62 4.89 20.73 -3.53
C LEU A 62 6.03 21.72 -3.25
N ASN A 63 7.17 21.25 -2.76
CA ASN A 63 8.34 22.11 -2.52
C ASN A 63 8.87 22.76 -3.80
N ARG A 64 8.89 22.03 -4.93
CA ARG A 64 9.29 22.58 -6.23
C ARG A 64 8.31 23.66 -6.70
N LEU A 65 7.00 23.40 -6.60
CA LEU A 65 5.97 24.36 -7.00
C LEU A 65 5.98 25.62 -6.14
N VAL A 66 6.22 25.51 -4.84
CA VAL A 66 6.38 26.68 -3.94
C VAL A 66 7.55 27.55 -4.40
N ASN A 67 8.68 26.95 -4.77
CA ASN A 67 9.83 27.70 -5.28
C ASN A 67 9.51 28.36 -6.63
N SER A 68 8.88 27.64 -7.56
CA SER A 68 8.45 28.20 -8.85
C SER A 68 7.44 29.34 -8.68
N GLN A 69 6.50 29.22 -7.74
CA GLN A 69 5.55 30.29 -7.41
C GLN A 69 6.30 31.55 -6.98
N LYS A 70 7.25 31.42 -6.05
CA LYS A 70 8.07 32.53 -5.57
C LYS A 70 8.86 33.17 -6.71
N ASP A 71 9.51 32.37 -7.56
CA ASP A 71 10.31 32.86 -8.68
C ASP A 71 9.46 33.64 -9.70
N TYR A 72 8.27 33.14 -10.03
CA TYR A 72 7.36 33.84 -10.94
C TYR A 72 6.77 35.10 -10.31
N GLN A 73 6.43 35.07 -9.02
CA GLN A 73 5.99 36.27 -8.30
C GLN A 73 7.05 37.36 -8.30
N ASP A 74 8.32 37.01 -8.02
CA ASP A 74 9.44 37.96 -8.03
C ASP A 74 9.76 38.47 -9.44
N GLN A 75 9.53 37.66 -10.50
CA GLN A 75 9.66 38.10 -11.89
C GLN A 75 8.52 39.04 -12.31
N THR A 76 7.28 38.72 -11.96
CA THR A 76 6.11 39.57 -12.23
C THR A 76 6.26 40.93 -11.56
N ARG A 77 6.66 40.95 -10.27
CA ARG A 77 6.90 42.21 -9.53
C ARG A 77 7.97 43.06 -10.23
N ARG A 78 9.12 42.48 -10.57
CA ARG A 78 10.20 43.20 -11.27
C ARG A 78 9.75 43.75 -12.63
N ALA A 79 8.96 42.99 -13.40
CA ALA A 79 8.45 43.46 -14.69
C ALA A 79 7.51 44.67 -14.52
N LEU A 80 6.70 44.68 -13.47
CA LEU A 80 5.80 45.81 -13.17
C LEU A 80 6.59 47.02 -12.64
N GLU A 81 7.59 46.82 -11.78
CA GLU A 81 8.49 47.89 -11.33
C GLU A 81 9.23 48.54 -12.52
N MET A 82 9.69 47.75 -13.50
CA MET A 82 10.29 48.29 -14.73
C MET A 82 9.27 49.03 -15.60
N ALA A 83 8.02 48.57 -15.65
CA ALA A 83 6.95 49.25 -16.38
C ALA A 83 6.61 50.62 -15.76
N ASP A 84 6.59 50.71 -14.43
CA ASP A 84 6.31 51.94 -13.70
C ASP A 84 7.48 52.94 -13.76
N ALA A 85 8.71 52.45 -13.83
CA ALA A 85 9.92 53.27 -13.94
C ALA A 85 10.23 53.75 -15.37
N ALA A 86 9.57 53.20 -16.40
CA ALA A 86 9.84 53.54 -17.79
C ALA A 86 9.32 54.94 -18.16
N GLU A 87 10.20 55.78 -18.69
CA GLU A 87 9.85 57.14 -19.15
C GLU A 87 9.11 57.11 -20.51
N ASP A 88 9.37 56.09 -21.36
CA ASP A 88 8.72 55.90 -22.65
C ASP A 88 7.44 55.04 -22.51
N PRO A 89 6.27 55.55 -22.94
CA PRO A 89 5.02 54.79 -22.95
C PRO A 89 5.06 53.47 -23.74
N GLN A 90 5.89 53.38 -24.79
CA GLN A 90 6.04 52.13 -25.56
C GLN A 90 6.79 51.08 -24.74
N GLU A 91 7.89 51.47 -24.10
CA GLU A 91 8.69 50.60 -23.24
C GLU A 91 7.89 50.12 -22.03
N ALA A 92 7.14 51.03 -21.38
CA ALA A 92 6.21 50.69 -20.31
C ALA A 92 5.15 49.65 -20.76
N SER A 93 4.64 49.76 -21.99
CA SER A 93 3.69 48.79 -22.55
C SER A 93 4.33 47.40 -22.77
N GLU A 94 5.60 47.35 -23.17
CA GLU A 94 6.32 46.09 -23.36
C GLU A 94 6.57 45.37 -22.03
N TYR A 95 7.03 46.08 -20.99
CA TYR A 95 7.19 45.50 -19.66
C TYR A 95 5.86 45.03 -19.06
N ASN A 96 4.76 45.77 -19.28
CA ASN A 96 3.42 45.33 -18.87
C ASN A 96 3.00 44.01 -19.54
N LYS A 97 3.25 43.85 -20.84
CA LYS A 97 2.98 42.57 -21.54
C LYS A 97 3.86 41.44 -21.00
N ALA A 98 5.13 41.71 -20.70
CA ALA A 98 6.00 40.73 -20.08
C ALA A 98 5.48 40.30 -18.69
N ALA A 99 5.04 41.27 -17.88
CA ALA A 99 4.41 41.01 -16.59
C ALA A 99 3.16 40.13 -16.72
N GLU A 100 2.28 40.39 -17.70
CA GLU A 100 1.08 39.59 -17.97
C GLU A 100 1.41 38.13 -18.34
N VAL A 101 2.46 37.91 -19.14
CA VAL A 101 2.91 36.57 -19.51
C VAL A 101 3.47 35.81 -18.31
N VAL A 102 4.32 36.43 -17.50
CA VAL A 102 4.90 35.79 -16.30
C VAL A 102 3.82 35.55 -15.25
N ALA A 103 2.89 36.50 -15.07
CA ALA A 103 1.78 36.33 -14.16
C ALA A 103 0.86 35.18 -14.59
N SER A 104 0.61 35.00 -15.89
CA SER A 104 -0.14 33.85 -16.39
C SER A 104 0.52 32.51 -16.02
N GLN A 105 1.87 32.45 -16.04
CA GLN A 105 2.62 31.28 -15.56
C GLN A 105 2.52 31.11 -14.04
N LEU A 106 2.56 32.21 -13.29
CA LEU A 106 2.32 32.20 -11.85
C LEU A 106 0.96 31.58 -11.51
N VAL A 107 -0.11 32.01 -12.19
CA VAL A 107 -1.46 31.44 -11.99
C VAL A 107 -1.49 29.95 -12.27
N ALA A 108 -0.82 29.49 -13.32
CA ALA A 108 -0.74 28.06 -13.65
C ALA A 108 -0.07 27.26 -12.52
N VAL A 109 1.06 27.75 -11.99
CA VAL A 109 1.76 27.12 -10.85
C VAL A 109 0.90 27.13 -9.59
N GLU A 110 0.17 28.21 -9.32
CA GLU A 110 -0.68 28.32 -8.14
C GLU A 110 -1.86 27.34 -8.17
N ASN A 111 -2.48 27.16 -9.33
CA ASN A 111 -3.53 26.14 -9.52
C ASN A 111 -2.97 24.73 -9.34
N GLU A 112 -1.78 24.44 -9.89
CA GLU A 112 -1.14 23.13 -9.70
C GLU A 112 -0.81 22.90 -8.22
N LEU A 113 -0.30 23.92 -7.55
CA LEU A 113 0.08 23.89 -6.13
C LEU A 113 -1.14 23.63 -5.22
N GLU A 114 -2.30 24.22 -5.52
CA GLU A 114 -3.55 23.92 -4.82
C GLU A 114 -3.99 22.46 -5.03
N GLY A 115 -3.92 21.98 -6.26
CA GLY A 115 -4.22 20.58 -6.60
C GLY A 115 -3.30 19.59 -5.87
N VAL A 116 -1.99 19.85 -5.86
CA VAL A 116 -0.99 19.01 -5.20
C VAL A 116 -1.13 19.08 -3.67
N LYS A 117 -1.48 20.24 -3.09
CA LYS A 117 -1.78 20.36 -1.64
C LYS A 117 -2.92 19.45 -1.23
N SER A 118 -4.03 19.45 -1.97
CA SER A 118 -5.17 18.58 -1.70
C SER A 118 -4.79 17.09 -1.77
N GLN A 119 -4.05 16.70 -2.81
CA GLN A 119 -3.53 15.33 -2.95
C GLN A 119 -2.56 14.95 -1.83
N TYR A 120 -1.68 15.87 -1.41
CA TYR A 120 -0.73 15.66 -0.32
C TYR A 120 -1.45 15.45 1.02
N GLN A 121 -2.50 16.24 1.31
CA GLN A 121 -3.30 16.06 2.52
C GLN A 121 -3.96 14.68 2.56
N ALA A 122 -4.60 14.26 1.47
CA ALA A 122 -5.19 12.92 1.36
C ALA A 122 -4.13 11.82 1.50
N ALA A 123 -2.98 11.98 0.84
CA ALA A 123 -1.86 11.04 0.94
C ALA A 123 -1.25 10.99 2.35
N SER A 124 -1.23 12.11 3.08
CA SER A 124 -0.74 12.14 4.47
C SER A 124 -1.64 11.34 5.40
N GLN A 125 -2.97 11.51 5.28
CA GLN A 125 -3.93 10.72 6.06
C GLN A 125 -3.82 9.23 5.73
N ALA A 126 -3.72 8.89 4.44
CA ALA A 126 -3.53 7.50 4.01
C ALA A 126 -2.21 6.91 4.55
N ALA A 127 -1.12 7.68 4.53
CA ALA A 127 0.17 7.26 5.06
C ALA A 127 0.13 7.03 6.59
N GLU A 128 -0.58 7.87 7.34
CA GLU A 128 -0.79 7.68 8.77
C GLU A 128 -1.58 6.40 9.07
N GLN A 129 -2.66 6.14 8.33
CA GLN A 129 -3.45 4.92 8.45
C GLN A 129 -2.62 3.69 8.09
N ALA A 130 -1.86 3.74 6.99
CA ALA A 130 -1.01 2.64 6.56
C ALA A 130 0.10 2.34 7.59
N LYS A 131 0.70 3.37 8.18
CA LYS A 131 1.67 3.22 9.28
C LYS A 131 1.04 2.57 10.52
N ALA A 132 -0.17 2.97 10.89
CA ALA A 132 -0.89 2.35 12.00
C ALA A 132 -1.20 0.86 11.73
N GLN A 133 -1.64 0.53 10.51
CA GLN A 133 -1.89 -0.86 10.10
C GLN A 133 -0.62 -1.71 10.11
N GLN A 134 0.50 -1.15 9.64
CA GLN A 134 1.81 -1.82 9.68
C GLN A 134 2.25 -2.10 11.12
N GLN A 135 2.12 -1.13 12.04
CA GLN A 135 2.43 -1.32 13.46
C GLN A 135 1.53 -2.38 14.12
N GLN A 136 0.23 -2.38 13.82
CA GLN A 136 -0.69 -3.41 14.31
C GLN A 136 -0.37 -4.79 13.74
N SER A 137 0.04 -4.87 12.47
CA SER A 137 0.50 -6.11 11.85
C SER A 137 1.78 -6.61 12.52
N GLU A 138 2.74 -5.74 12.81
CA GLU A 138 3.98 -6.09 13.50
C GLU A 138 3.71 -6.63 14.92
N ALA A 139 2.81 -5.97 15.66
CA ALA A 139 2.40 -6.43 16.99
C ALA A 139 1.75 -7.81 16.94
N ARG A 140 0.82 -8.04 16.00
CA ARG A 140 0.17 -9.35 15.79
C ARG A 140 1.18 -10.42 15.40
N LEU A 141 2.13 -10.11 14.51
CA LEU A 141 3.18 -11.05 14.12
C LEU A 141 4.03 -11.46 15.34
N LYS A 142 4.44 -10.50 16.17
CA LYS A 142 5.19 -10.77 17.41
C LYS A 142 4.40 -11.68 18.36
N GLU A 143 3.12 -11.43 18.55
CA GLU A 143 2.25 -12.26 19.39
C GLU A 143 2.11 -13.68 18.84
N GLN A 144 1.87 -13.83 17.53
CA GLN A 144 1.77 -15.14 16.87
C GLN A 144 3.07 -15.93 16.97
N LEU A 145 4.22 -15.28 16.79
CA LEU A 145 5.52 -15.95 16.93
C LEU A 145 5.75 -16.46 18.36
N ALA A 146 5.38 -15.67 19.38
CA ALA A 146 5.47 -16.12 20.77
C ALA A 146 4.58 -17.33 21.06
N GLN A 147 3.35 -17.35 20.53
CA GLN A 147 2.45 -18.51 20.65
C GLN A 147 2.99 -19.74 19.94
N VAL A 148 3.59 -19.56 18.76
CA VAL A 148 4.23 -20.64 17.99
C VAL A 148 5.37 -21.29 18.77
N ASP A 149 6.23 -20.50 19.41
CA ASP A 149 7.34 -21.06 20.22
C ASP A 149 6.80 -21.95 21.35
N GLN A 150 5.71 -21.53 22.00
CA GLN A 150 5.03 -22.34 23.01
C GLN A 150 4.43 -23.64 22.42
N LEU A 151 3.74 -23.54 21.27
CA LEU A 151 3.13 -24.70 20.61
C LEU A 151 4.18 -25.70 20.12
N ARG A 152 5.34 -25.23 19.65
CA ARG A 152 6.47 -26.10 19.27
C ARG A 152 7.00 -26.89 20.45
N ALA A 153 7.22 -26.22 21.59
CA ALA A 153 7.68 -26.89 22.80
C ALA A 153 6.68 -27.97 23.28
N GLN A 154 5.37 -27.70 23.17
CA GLN A 154 4.33 -28.68 23.48
C GLN A 154 4.32 -29.85 22.49
N ALA A 155 4.45 -29.57 21.19
CA ALA A 155 4.54 -30.61 20.16
C ALA A 155 5.79 -31.49 20.34
N ASP A 156 6.94 -30.90 20.71
CA ASP A 156 8.16 -31.64 21.06
C ASP A 156 7.94 -32.56 22.26
N GLN A 157 7.28 -32.06 23.31
CA GLN A 157 6.96 -32.85 24.49
C GLN A 157 6.01 -34.01 24.18
N ALA A 158 4.96 -33.77 23.39
CA ALA A 158 4.02 -34.79 22.96
C ALA A 158 4.70 -35.87 22.11
N ALA A 159 5.53 -35.48 21.13
CA ALA A 159 6.27 -36.42 20.29
C ALA A 159 7.26 -37.30 21.09
N MET A 160 7.89 -36.77 22.15
CA MET A 160 8.72 -37.58 23.05
C MET A 160 7.89 -38.61 23.83
N GLN A 161 6.67 -38.25 24.28
CA GLN A 161 5.77 -39.18 24.97
C GLN A 161 5.26 -40.27 24.02
N GLU A 162 4.89 -39.92 22.79
CA GLU A 162 4.49 -40.88 21.75
C GLU A 162 5.61 -41.87 21.46
N LYS A 163 6.85 -41.40 21.22
CA LYS A 163 8.01 -42.29 21.01
C LYS A 163 8.30 -43.22 22.18
N ASN A 164 8.16 -42.73 23.41
CA ASN A 164 8.32 -43.58 24.60
C ASN A 164 7.21 -44.64 24.69
N ALA A 165 5.97 -44.29 24.35
CA ALA A 165 4.84 -45.23 24.33
C ALA A 165 5.02 -46.29 23.23
N GLU A 166 5.40 -45.91 22.01
CA GLU A 166 5.72 -46.83 20.91
C GLU A 166 6.87 -47.79 21.28
N ALA A 167 7.92 -47.29 21.95
CA ALA A 167 9.01 -48.13 22.43
C ALA A 167 8.56 -49.15 23.48
N MET A 168 7.59 -48.81 24.33
CA MET A 168 7.01 -49.73 25.31
C MET A 168 6.03 -50.73 24.67
N ASP A 169 5.25 -50.30 23.69
CA ASP A 169 4.29 -51.13 22.96
C ASP A 169 5.00 -52.18 22.08
N SER A 170 6.04 -51.77 21.36
CA SER A 170 6.92 -52.69 20.62
C SER A 170 7.64 -53.70 21.54
N MET A 171 7.94 -53.32 22.78
CA MET A 171 8.44 -54.25 23.81
C MET A 171 7.37 -55.25 24.28
N ASN A 172 6.08 -54.88 24.22
CA ASN A 172 4.95 -55.71 24.62
C ASN A 172 4.48 -56.62 23.47
N GLU A 173 4.64 -56.21 22.21
CA GLU A 173 4.48 -57.06 21.01
C GLU A 173 5.56 -58.16 20.90
N LEU A 174 6.70 -58.00 21.58
CA LEU A 174 7.75 -59.04 21.68
C LEU A 174 7.42 -60.15 22.70
N LYS A 175 6.21 -60.18 23.28
CA LYS A 175 5.67 -61.36 23.98
C LYS A 175 5.00 -62.30 22.97
N PRO A 176 5.22 -63.62 23.03
CA PRO A 176 4.68 -64.53 22.03
C PRO A 176 3.16 -64.74 22.16
N ASP A 177 2.48 -64.48 21.04
CA ASP A 177 1.30 -65.11 20.41
C ASP A 177 -0.12 -64.95 21.03
N ASP A 178 -1.04 -64.33 20.26
CA ASP A 178 -2.18 -64.97 19.55
C ASP A 178 -3.30 -63.95 19.26
N SER A 179 -3.31 -63.28 18.09
CA SER A 179 -4.54 -62.81 17.40
C SER A 179 -4.26 -61.94 16.15
N THR A 180 -4.88 -62.33 15.05
CA THR A 180 -4.85 -61.72 13.72
C THR A 180 -5.65 -60.41 13.63
N PRO A 181 -5.27 -59.45 12.73
CA PRO A 181 -6.04 -58.21 12.53
C PRO A 181 -7.48 -58.47 12.06
N THR A 182 -8.47 -57.90 12.74
CA THR A 182 -9.89 -58.07 12.42
C THR A 182 -10.38 -57.08 11.35
N MET A 183 -11.32 -57.54 10.51
CA MET A 183 -11.87 -56.86 9.33
C MET A 183 -12.57 -55.52 9.59
N ASP A 184 -12.86 -55.18 10.85
CA ASP A 184 -13.54 -53.92 11.21
C ASP A 184 -12.61 -52.70 11.10
N SER A 185 -11.31 -52.88 11.34
CA SER A 185 -10.31 -51.81 11.20
C SER A 185 -10.14 -51.32 9.75
N VAL A 186 -10.37 -52.21 8.79
CA VAL A 186 -10.30 -51.91 7.36
C VAL A 186 -11.54 -51.13 6.90
N ARG A 187 -12.71 -51.40 7.49
CA ARG A 187 -13.99 -50.75 7.16
C ARG A 187 -13.99 -49.26 7.53
N ALA A 188 -13.49 -48.91 8.72
CA ALA A 188 -13.46 -47.52 9.19
C ALA A 188 -12.57 -46.58 8.32
N LYS A 189 -11.50 -47.10 7.72
CA LYS A 189 -10.61 -46.32 6.83
C LYS A 189 -11.26 -45.96 5.48
N ILE A 190 -12.24 -46.75 5.03
CA ILE A 190 -12.92 -46.53 3.76
C ILE A 190 -13.96 -45.41 3.90
N GLU A 191 -14.66 -45.35 5.02
CA GLU A 191 -15.74 -44.37 5.26
C GLU A 191 -15.21 -42.93 5.40
N LYS A 192 -14.06 -42.73 6.03
CA LYS A 192 -13.45 -41.39 6.20
C LYS A 192 -13.14 -40.72 4.85
N ARG A 193 -12.54 -41.47 3.92
CA ARG A 193 -12.17 -40.95 2.59
C ARG A 193 -13.35 -40.58 1.69
N TYR A 194 -14.54 -41.10 1.98
CA TYR A 194 -15.74 -40.81 1.20
C TYR A 194 -16.37 -39.46 1.61
N ALA A 195 -16.21 -39.03 2.86
CA ALA A 195 -16.75 -37.76 3.35
C ALA A 195 -15.95 -36.54 2.87
N ASP A 196 -14.61 -36.66 2.79
CA ASP A 196 -13.72 -35.57 2.39
C ASP A 196 -13.88 -35.19 0.90
N ALA A 197 -14.34 -36.14 0.06
CA ALA A 197 -14.56 -35.91 -1.36
C ALA A 197 -15.86 -35.12 -1.67
N LEU A 198 -16.82 -35.07 -0.75
CA LEU A 198 -18.12 -34.41 -0.93
C LEU A 198 -18.12 -32.92 -0.53
N GLY A 199 -17.18 -32.49 0.32
CA GLY A 199 -17.08 -31.09 0.80
C GLY A 199 -16.40 -30.11 -0.17
N ALA A 200 -15.70 -30.60 -1.21
CA ALA A 200 -14.91 -29.78 -2.11
C ALA A 200 -15.70 -29.14 -3.28
N GLN A 201 -17.03 -29.33 -3.36
CA GLN A 201 -17.85 -28.90 -4.50
C GLN A 201 -18.82 -27.73 -4.22
N GLU A 202 -18.60 -26.93 -3.17
CA GLU A 202 -19.42 -25.73 -2.86
C GLU A 202 -18.74 -24.37 -3.11
N LEU A 203 -17.49 -24.32 -3.60
CA LEU A 203 -16.71 -23.08 -3.75
C LEU A 203 -16.33 -22.72 -5.20
N ASN A 204 -17.27 -22.76 -6.15
CA ASN A 204 -16.96 -22.37 -7.54
C ASN A 204 -18.13 -21.79 -8.38
N GLN A 205 -19.09 -21.08 -7.78
CA GLN A 205 -20.13 -20.34 -8.52
C GLN A 205 -20.46 -18.98 -7.89
N ALA A 206 -19.61 -17.97 -8.11
CA ALA A 206 -20.04 -16.56 -8.14
C ALA A 206 -18.86 -15.65 -8.56
N SER A 207 -18.62 -15.49 -9.87
CA SER A 207 -17.73 -14.45 -10.40
C SER A 207 -18.19 -13.95 -11.78
N GLY A 208 -18.27 -12.62 -11.93
CA GLY A 208 -18.53 -11.84 -13.16
C GLY A 208 -19.95 -11.24 -13.22
N GLY A 209 -20.24 -9.98 -13.59
CA GLY A 209 -19.58 -8.74 -14.08
C GLY A 209 -20.76 -7.77 -14.43
N ASP A 210 -20.71 -6.43 -14.28
CA ASP A 210 -20.35 -5.48 -15.36
C ASP A 210 -20.51 -3.98 -14.94
N ARG A 211 -19.87 -3.11 -15.74
CA ARG A 211 -19.48 -1.68 -15.59
C ARG A 211 -20.58 -0.62 -15.74
N ILE A 212 -20.39 0.57 -15.15
CA ILE A 212 -21.08 1.82 -15.54
C ILE A 212 -20.20 3.10 -15.37
N GLN A 213 -20.23 3.94 -16.44
CA GLN A 213 -20.15 5.42 -16.60
C GLN A 213 -18.91 6.27 -16.27
N GLU A 214 -18.27 6.75 -17.37
CA GLU A 214 -18.17 8.14 -17.89
C GLU A 214 -18.46 9.36 -16.98
N ILE A 215 -17.60 10.41 -17.06
CA ILE A 215 -17.90 11.78 -17.55
C ILE A 215 -16.73 12.75 -17.30
N ALA A 216 -16.60 13.70 -18.24
CA ALA A 216 -15.58 14.72 -18.48
C ALA A 216 -15.55 15.92 -17.51
N ALA A 217 -14.50 16.74 -17.60
CA ALA A 217 -14.54 18.15 -17.19
C ALA A 217 -13.55 19.03 -17.97
N ALA A 218 -14.07 20.10 -18.58
CA ALA A 218 -13.34 21.24 -19.14
C ALA A 218 -13.64 22.48 -18.29
N GLY A 219 -12.64 23.28 -17.92
CA GLY A 219 -12.85 24.48 -17.11
C GLY A 219 -11.58 25.17 -16.62
N HIS A 220 -10.67 25.54 -17.54
CA HIS A 220 -9.38 26.15 -17.19
C HIS A 220 -9.33 27.70 -17.34
N ASP A 221 -10.14 28.34 -18.19
CA ASP A 221 -9.80 29.69 -18.67
C ASP A 221 -10.20 30.89 -17.79
N MET A 222 -11.12 30.76 -16.82
CA MET A 222 -11.58 31.92 -16.02
C MET A 222 -10.67 32.28 -14.82
N ARG A 223 -9.79 31.37 -14.40
CA ARG A 223 -8.95 31.56 -13.20
C ARG A 223 -7.74 32.47 -13.45
N ALA A 224 -7.27 32.53 -14.69
CA ALA A 224 -6.09 33.32 -15.06
C ALA A 224 -6.31 34.84 -14.87
N THR A 225 -7.45 35.37 -15.29
CA THR A 225 -7.74 36.81 -15.22
C THR A 225 -7.93 37.31 -13.79
N SER A 226 -8.58 36.51 -12.93
CA SER A 226 -8.90 36.93 -11.55
C SER A 226 -7.65 37.08 -10.69
N ARG A 227 -6.64 36.24 -10.91
CA ARG A 227 -5.40 36.24 -10.12
C ARG A 227 -4.47 37.41 -10.45
N LEU A 228 -4.50 37.87 -11.70
CA LEU A 228 -3.79 39.08 -12.14
C LEU A 228 -4.25 40.33 -11.38
N ASP A 229 -5.55 40.45 -11.12
CA ASP A 229 -6.13 41.59 -10.41
C ASP A 229 -5.78 41.60 -8.92
N GLU A 230 -5.71 40.41 -8.28
CA GLU A 230 -5.29 40.26 -6.89
C GLU A 230 -3.84 40.68 -6.66
N ILE A 231 -2.92 40.26 -7.53
CA ILE A 231 -1.49 40.62 -7.42
C ILE A 231 -1.31 42.13 -7.56
N ARG A 232 -2.04 42.77 -8.48
CA ARG A 232 -2.04 44.24 -8.61
C ARG A 232 -2.56 44.93 -7.35
N ALA A 233 -3.58 44.39 -6.70
CA ALA A 233 -4.12 44.93 -5.45
C ALA A 233 -3.12 44.78 -4.28
N GLU A 234 -2.43 43.64 -4.18
CA GLU A 234 -1.39 43.41 -3.17
C GLU A 234 -0.23 44.39 -3.33
N MET A 235 0.27 44.59 -4.56
CA MET A 235 1.37 45.54 -4.82
C MET A 235 0.97 46.99 -4.55
N ALA A 236 -0.25 47.39 -4.91
CA ALA A 236 -0.75 48.73 -4.59
C ALA A 236 -0.86 48.96 -3.07
N GLY A 237 -1.20 47.93 -2.30
CA GLY A 237 -1.19 47.95 -0.84
C GLY A 237 0.21 48.05 -0.25
N GLU A 238 1.18 47.30 -0.79
CA GLU A 238 2.60 47.36 -0.40
C GLU A 238 3.22 48.74 -0.70
N ALA A 239 2.90 49.35 -1.84
CA ALA A 239 3.35 50.70 -2.20
C ALA A 239 2.78 51.77 -1.25
N LYS A 240 1.49 51.68 -0.90
CA LYS A 240 0.84 52.60 0.04
C LYS A 240 1.41 52.49 1.46
N ASN A 241 1.78 51.28 1.89
CA ASN A 241 2.43 51.09 3.19
C ASN A 241 3.85 51.68 3.20
N LYS A 242 4.60 51.56 2.10
CA LYS A 242 5.93 52.19 1.98
C LYS A 242 5.86 53.72 1.95
N GLU A 243 4.83 54.32 1.34
CA GLU A 243 4.62 55.77 1.37
C GLU A 243 4.22 56.30 2.76
N LEU A 244 3.49 55.51 3.55
CA LEU A 244 3.12 55.86 4.92
C LEU A 244 4.31 55.76 5.89
N GLU A 245 5.18 54.76 5.72
CA GLU A 245 6.44 54.65 6.49
C GLU A 245 7.44 55.76 6.11
N ALA A 246 7.54 56.13 4.84
CA ALA A 246 8.41 57.24 4.40
C ALA A 246 7.94 58.63 4.85
N GLY A 247 6.65 58.81 5.15
CA GLY A 247 6.09 60.06 5.67
C GLY A 247 6.20 60.23 7.19
N GLU A 248 6.53 59.17 7.93
CA GLU A 248 6.68 59.20 9.40
C GLU A 248 8.11 59.53 9.86
N ASP A 249 9.10 59.41 8.97
CA ASP A 249 10.52 59.74 9.23
C ASP A 249 10.88 61.24 9.00
N ASP A 250 9.92 62.08 8.59
CA ASP A 250 10.15 63.50 8.26
C ASP A 250 9.47 64.51 9.23
N LYS A 251 9.33 64.14 10.52
CA LYS A 251 8.91 65.03 11.62
C LYS A 251 9.86 65.00 12.81
#